data_AF-A0A3M6K9T9-F1
#
_entry.id   AF-A0A3M6K9T9-F1
#
_cell.length_a   1.000
_cell.length_b   1.000
_cell.length_c   1.000
_cell.angle_alpha   90.00
_cell.angle_beta   90.00
_cell.angle_gamma   90.00
#
_symmetry.space_group_name_H-M   'P 1'
#
loop_
_entity.id
_entity.type
_entity.pdbx_description
1 polymer ?
#
loop_
_entity_poly.entity_id
_entity_poly.type
_entity_poly.pdbx_seq_one_letter_code
_entity_poly.pdbx_strand_id
1 'polypeptide(L)'
;ADIVNATRNPKDYDLDLENMIEFGASPRASIWLMRTAKANAMLNGRGFIIPEDIKAVAHEVLRHRIILTFEAEANGITSDKVIDFVLEKITPP
;
A
#
# COMPACT_ATOMS: atom_id res chain seq x y z
N ALA A 1 5.99 3.69 7.09
CA ALA A 1 6.88 3.78 5.91
C ALA A 1 6.98 2.42 5.21
N ASP A 2 6.84 1.36 5.99
CA ASP A 2 7.01 -0.04 5.59
C ASP A 2 6.07 -0.49 4.48
N ILE A 3 4.79 -0.07 4.49
CA ILE A 3 3.84 -0.36 3.40
C ILE A 3 4.39 0.05 2.03
N VAL A 4 4.95 1.26 1.92
CA VAL A 4 5.50 1.74 0.65
C VAL A 4 6.77 0.99 0.29
N ASN A 5 7.63 0.72 1.27
CA ASN A 5 8.88 0.01 1.03
C ASN A 5 8.63 -1.45 0.62
N ALA A 6 7.61 -2.11 1.17
CA ALA A 6 7.22 -3.46 0.79
C ALA A 6 6.72 -3.57 -0.65
N THR A 7 6.09 -2.53 -1.19
CA THR A 7 5.76 -2.52 -2.63
C THR A 7 7.01 -2.40 -3.52
N ARG A 8 8.14 -1.92 -2.99
CA ARG A 8 9.39 -1.73 -3.74
C ARG A 8 10.38 -2.87 -3.56
N ASN A 9 10.45 -3.42 -2.35
CA ASN A 9 11.36 -4.48 -1.95
C ASN A 9 10.55 -5.58 -1.22
N PRO A 10 9.66 -6.30 -1.92
CA PRO A 10 8.74 -7.26 -1.29
C PRO A 10 9.46 -8.40 -0.55
N LYS A 11 10.63 -8.82 -1.04
CA LYS A 11 11.47 -9.85 -0.38
C LYS A 11 11.85 -9.50 1.06
N ASP A 12 12.11 -8.22 1.35
CA ASP A 12 12.51 -7.77 2.70
C ASP A 12 11.37 -7.96 3.73
N TYR A 13 10.14 -8.19 3.24
CA TYR A 13 8.93 -8.35 4.05
C TYR A 13 8.33 -9.76 3.91
N ASP A 14 9.08 -10.73 3.36
CA ASP A 14 8.62 -12.11 3.12
C ASP A 14 7.34 -12.14 2.26
N LEU A 15 7.30 -11.28 1.23
CA LEU A 15 6.20 -11.20 0.26
C LEU A 15 6.62 -11.81 -1.08
N ASP A 16 5.85 -12.80 -1.53
CA ASP A 16 6.02 -13.41 -2.86
C ASP A 16 5.34 -12.55 -3.95
N LEU A 17 5.82 -11.31 -4.09
CA LEU A 17 5.28 -10.29 -5.02
C LEU A 17 6.34 -9.75 -5.99
N GLU A 18 7.59 -10.17 -5.88
CA GLU A 18 8.70 -9.61 -6.67
C GLU A 18 8.47 -9.76 -8.18
N ASN A 19 8.03 -10.93 -8.62
CA ASN A 19 7.73 -11.18 -10.03
C ASN A 19 6.41 -10.56 -10.48
N MET A 20 5.64 -9.97 -9.56
CA MET A 20 4.35 -9.34 -9.84
C MET A 20 4.44 -7.83 -9.99
N ILE A 21 5.43 -7.19 -9.35
CA ILE A 21 5.58 -5.74 -9.34
C ILE A 21 6.79 -5.34 -10.19
N GLU A 22 6.54 -4.64 -11.29
CA GLU A 22 7.59 -4.06 -12.11
C GLU A 22 8.17 -2.78 -11.46
N PHE A 23 7.28 -1.93 -10.93
CA PHE A 23 7.67 -0.73 -10.17
C PHE A 23 6.75 -0.48 -8.97
N GLY A 24 7.35 -0.45 -7.78
CA GLY A 24 6.67 -0.13 -6.53
C GLY A 24 6.37 1.36 -6.33
N ALA A 25 5.57 1.67 -5.31
CA ALA A 25 5.17 3.03 -5.01
C ALA A 25 6.35 3.90 -4.55
N SER A 26 6.48 5.12 -5.09
CA SER A 26 7.55 6.05 -4.70
C SER A 26 7.43 6.52 -3.24
N PRO A 27 8.51 7.06 -2.62
CA PRO A 27 8.46 7.61 -1.27
C PRO A 27 7.37 8.69 -1.07
N ARG A 28 6.94 9.36 -2.15
CA ARG A 28 5.81 10.32 -2.12
C ARG A 28 4.50 9.67 -1.63
N ALA A 29 4.30 8.38 -1.88
CA ALA A 29 3.13 7.66 -1.40
C ALA A 29 3.06 7.66 0.14
N SER A 30 4.20 7.62 0.84
CA SER A 30 4.22 7.63 2.32
C SER A 30 3.71 8.95 2.89
N ILE A 31 4.04 10.06 2.24
CA ILE A 31 3.54 11.40 2.59
C ILE A 31 2.01 11.45 2.41
N TRP A 32 1.51 10.93 1.29
CA TRP A 32 0.08 10.94 1.00
C TRP A 32 -0.71 10.02 1.94
N LEU A 33 -0.24 8.80 2.21
CA LEU A 33 -0.84 7.89 3.20
C LEU A 33 -1.01 8.58 4.56
N MET A 34 0.03 9.26 5.06
CA MET A 34 -0.06 9.95 6.35
C MET A 34 -1.01 11.15 6.31
N ARG A 35 -1.04 11.92 5.22
CA ARG A 35 -1.94 13.07 5.09
C ARG A 35 -3.40 12.64 4.98
N THR A 36 -3.69 11.63 4.17
CA THR A 36 -5.05 11.11 4.00
C THR A 36 -5.54 10.40 5.25
N ALA A 37 -4.68 9.65 5.95
CA ALA A 37 -5.04 9.05 7.23
C ALA A 37 -5.39 10.09 8.31
N LYS A 38 -4.65 11.22 8.38
CA LYS A 38 -5.01 12.35 9.26
C LYS A 38 -6.35 12.97 8.88
N ALA A 39 -6.57 13.18 7.59
CA ALA A 39 -7.85 13.71 7.11
C ALA A 39 -9.01 12.76 7.44
N ASN A 40 -8.81 11.45 7.25
CA ASN A 40 -9.80 10.42 7.60
C ASN A 40 -10.11 10.42 9.10
N ALA A 41 -9.09 10.45 9.95
CA ALA A 41 -9.27 10.54 11.40
C ALA A 41 -10.07 11.78 11.80
N MET A 42 -9.74 12.94 11.23
CA MET A 42 -10.42 14.21 11.48
C MET A 42 -11.90 14.17 11.05
N LEU A 43 -12.19 13.61 9.87
CA LEU A 43 -13.56 13.42 9.39
C LEU A 43 -14.38 12.48 10.29
N ASN A 44 -13.72 11.56 10.97
CA ASN A 44 -14.31 10.68 11.98
C ASN A 44 -14.31 11.28 13.40
N GLY A 45 -14.04 12.58 13.55
CA GLY A 45 -14.06 13.30 14.82
C GLY A 45 -12.92 12.96 15.78
N ARG A 46 -11.85 12.31 15.29
CA ARG A 46 -10.67 11.93 16.09
C ARG A 46 -9.50 12.88 15.85
N GLY A 47 -8.85 13.30 16.93
CA GLY A 47 -7.62 14.12 16.90
C GLY A 47 -6.32 13.33 16.68
N PHE A 48 -6.41 12.02 16.47
CA PHE A 48 -5.28 11.12 16.30
C PHE A 48 -5.59 10.02 15.29
N ILE A 49 -4.55 9.52 14.62
CA ILE A 49 -4.64 8.46 13.62
C ILE A 49 -4.62 7.10 14.33
N ILE A 50 -5.42 6.15 13.85
CA ILE A 50 -5.32 4.72 14.20
C ILE A 50 -4.92 3.91 12.96
N PRO A 51 -4.40 2.69 13.11
CA PRO A 51 -4.02 1.84 11.97
C PRO A 51 -5.10 1.68 10.89
N GLU A 52 -6.37 1.63 11.30
CA GLU A 52 -7.53 1.49 10.42
C GLU A 52 -7.65 2.69 9.47
N ASP A 53 -7.23 3.89 9.88
CA ASP A 53 -7.23 5.07 9.00
C ASP A 53 -6.26 4.93 7.84
N ILE A 54 -5.11 4.27 8.07
CA ILE A 54 -4.12 4.03 7.03
C ILE A 54 -4.63 2.97 6.07
N LYS A 55 -5.23 1.89 6.59
CA LYS A 55 -5.83 0.82 5.78
C LYS A 55 -6.98 1.37 4.92
N ALA A 56 -7.84 2.22 5.48
CA ALA A 56 -8.99 2.79 4.78
C ALA A 56 -8.62 3.64 3.56
N VAL A 57 -7.43 4.25 3.55
CA VAL A 57 -6.98 5.14 2.45
C VAL A 57 -5.92 4.49 1.56
N ALA A 58 -5.51 3.26 1.84
CA ALA A 58 -4.35 2.63 1.20
C ALA A 58 -4.57 2.40 -0.30
N HIS A 59 -5.71 1.83 -0.71
CA HIS A 59 -6.03 1.58 -2.11
C HIS A 59 -6.05 2.88 -2.92
N GLU A 60 -6.72 3.91 -2.42
CA GLU A 60 -6.82 5.21 -3.10
C GLU A 60 -5.45 5.86 -3.30
N VAL A 61 -4.54 5.71 -2.35
CA VAL A 61 -3.19 6.27 -2.46
C VAL A 61 -2.29 5.42 -3.36
N LEU A 62 -2.38 4.09 -3.30
CA LEU A 62 -1.38 3.18 -3.86
C LEU A 62 -1.74 2.59 -5.23
N ARG A 63 -3.02 2.38 -5.57
CA ARG A 63 -3.43 1.57 -6.74
C ARG A 63 -2.86 2.05 -8.07
N HIS A 64 -2.75 3.37 -8.22
CA HIS A 64 -2.25 4.04 -9.42
C HIS A 64 -0.73 4.33 -9.35
N ARG A 65 -0.05 3.81 -8.33
CA ARG A 65 1.38 4.04 -8.06
C ARG A 65 2.20 2.75 -8.08
N ILE A 66 1.55 1.61 -8.30
CA ILE A 66 2.17 0.30 -8.43
C ILE A 66 1.98 -0.11 -9.89
N ILE A 67 3.07 -0.40 -10.57
CA ILE A 67 3.08 -0.93 -11.93
C ILE A 67 3.36 -2.42 -11.81
N LEU A 68 2.48 -3.23 -12.39
CA LEU A 68 2.60 -4.68 -12.40
C LEU A 68 3.41 -5.15 -13.59
N THR A 69 3.99 -6.35 -13.48
CA THR A 69 4.59 -7.02 -14.64
C THR A 69 3.51 -7.48 -15.61
N PHE A 70 3.86 -7.56 -16.89
CA PHE A 70 2.96 -8.06 -17.93
C PHE A 70 2.41 -9.46 -17.60
N GLU A 71 3.25 -10.34 -17.04
CA GLU A 71 2.86 -11.69 -16.63
C GLU A 71 1.80 -11.66 -15.51
N ALA A 72 1.94 -10.76 -14.54
CA ALA A 72 0.96 -10.61 -13.46
C ALA A 72 -0.38 -10.08 -14.00
N GLU A 73 -0.36 -9.08 -14.88
CA GLU A 73 -1.58 -8.58 -15.53
C GLU A 73 -2.26 -9.67 -16.36
N ALA A 74 -1.49 -10.46 -17.13
CA ALA A 74 -2.01 -11.58 -17.92
C ALA A 74 -2.66 -12.67 -17.06
N ASN A 75 -2.17 -12.88 -15.83
CA ASN A 75 -2.74 -13.79 -14.84
C ASN A 75 -3.92 -13.18 -14.05
N GLY A 76 -4.37 -11.97 -14.40
CA GLY A 76 -5.51 -11.31 -13.73
C GLY A 76 -5.19 -10.80 -12.33
N ILE A 77 -3.91 -10.55 -12.02
CA ILE A 77 -3.50 -9.84 -10.82
C ILE A 77 -3.77 -8.35 -11.02
N THR A 78 -4.24 -7.69 -9.96
CA THR A 78 -4.54 -6.26 -9.96
C THR A 78 -3.73 -5.57 -8.87
N SER A 79 -3.49 -4.27 -9.03
CA SER A 79 -2.78 -3.48 -8.01
C SER A 79 -3.51 -3.53 -6.67
N ASP A 80 -4.85 -3.62 -6.67
CA ASP A 80 -5.63 -3.76 -5.44
C ASP A 80 -5.33 -5.07 -4.72
N LYS A 81 -5.24 -6.20 -5.43
CA LYS A 81 -4.84 -7.51 -4.84
C LYS A 81 -3.45 -7.45 -4.22
N VAL A 82 -2.51 -6.78 -4.88
CA VAL A 82 -1.16 -6.57 -4.36
C VAL A 82 -1.21 -5.72 -3.08
N ILE A 83 -2.00 -4.65 -3.07
CA ILE A 83 -2.18 -3.79 -1.89
C ILE A 83 -2.79 -4.59 -0.73
N ASP A 84 -3.83 -5.39 -0.98
CA ASP A 84 -4.43 -6.25 0.04
C ASP A 84 -3.40 -7.18 0.68
N PHE A 85 -2.60 -7.87 -0.14
CA PHE A 85 -1.52 -8.74 0.32
C PHE A 85 -0.51 -8.01 1.22
N VAL A 86 -0.10 -6.81 0.81
CA VAL A 86 0.83 -5.97 1.57
C VAL A 86 0.21 -5.55 2.91
N LEU A 87 -1.07 -5.15 2.92
CA LEU A 87 -1.77 -4.70 4.14
C LEU A 87 -2.08 -5.82 5.13
N GLU A 88 -2.27 -7.05 4.64
CA GLU A 88 -2.47 -8.24 5.49
C GLU A 88 -1.18 -8.63 6.21
N LYS A 89 -0.05 -8.57 5.51
CA LYS A 89 1.25 -9.01 6.05
C LYS A 89 1.92 -7.96 6.92
N ILE A 90 1.77 -6.68 6.59
CA ILE A 90 2.39 -5.61 7.38
C ILE A 90 1.47 -5.28 8.54
N THR A 91 1.82 -5.82 9.71
CA THR A 91 1.11 -5.50 10.94
C THR A 91 1.39 -4.05 11.31
N PRO A 92 0.36 -3.26 11.67
CA PRO A 92 0.59 -1.94 12.27
C PRO A 92 1.33 -2.10 13.62
N PRO A 93 2.27 -1.20 13.96
CA PRO A 93 2.90 -1.20 15.28
C PRO A 93 1.90 -0.89 16.41
#